data_AF-A0A7Y2NFS5-F1
#
_entry.id   AF-A0A7Y2NFS5-F1
#
_cell.length_a   1.000
_cell.length_b   1.000
_cell.length_c   1.000
_cell.angle_alpha   90.00
_cell.angle_beta   90.00
_cell.angle_gamma   90.00
#
_symmetry.space_group_name_H-M   'P 1'
#
loop_
_entity.id
_entity.type
_entity.pdbx_description
1 polymer ?
#
loop_
_entity_poly.entity_id
_entity_poly.type
_entity_poly.pdbx_seq_one_letter_code
_entity_poly.pdbx_strand_id
1 'polypeptide(L)'
;MVRQLFIAFLAGVFLMAPAVAGAEERVEVVALVPDEGERIVFGGRTYAGVITVRATNGVLVVTEVVDLDGYLGGIREVPFSWPEEALEAQAVAARTYLAWTLNRGRAGNGARYGFDICATTACQVYAGTGLVDRPSGEPWLDAVAATAGEILIYDGSPAQTLYSSSSGPRTRSVEDIWGGTPKPYLVAVDSAEEDATPYWQWSVELPVDAVTRILAEDGYRVGGDIREVEVQQTEDGGGIWRLAVETERGSVAVPNTTVRNAFNRHGTTLYPGLLPANRPTGGTWPQAILSYTFDVELLAPDGPSLPAPLIALLPPDDTPEDAVVVFEGTGWGHGVGMSQWGAKAMADQGFTHEEILAHYYGGLEPETSDEFVPDDVVVGLGWGGLEETFAATGVFELWANGVRVDAFGPGEWTMRLLSNGIAVIPPAGVSDPRLGNRRWPR
;
A
#
# COMPACT_ATOMS: atom_id res chain seq x y z
N MET A 1 23.80 11.23 18.22
CA MET A 1 24.00 12.18 17.12
C MET A 1 22.67 12.55 16.45
N VAL A 2 21.80 11.56 16.18
CA VAL A 2 20.42 11.71 15.68
C VAL A 2 19.57 12.73 16.48
N ARG A 3 19.53 12.65 17.82
CA ARG A 3 18.77 13.61 18.67
C ARG A 3 19.22 15.08 18.53
N GLN A 4 20.49 15.35 18.21
CA GLN A 4 20.99 16.73 18.04
C GLN A 4 20.77 17.27 16.62
N LEU A 5 20.88 16.43 15.58
CA LEU A 5 20.47 16.78 14.22
C LEU A 5 18.95 16.97 14.13
N PHE A 6 18.17 16.20 14.88
CA PHE A 6 16.71 16.32 14.95
C PHE A 6 16.24 17.63 15.62
N ILE A 7 16.95 18.11 16.66
CA ILE A 7 16.70 19.45 17.23
C ILE A 7 17.00 20.56 16.21
N ALA A 8 17.98 20.37 15.32
CA ALA A 8 18.25 21.29 14.22
C ALA A 8 17.24 21.17 13.07
N PHE A 9 16.72 19.97 12.79
CA PHE A 9 15.61 19.72 11.85
C PHE A 9 14.29 20.33 12.37
N LEU A 10 14.00 20.21 13.66
CA LEU A 10 12.92 20.93 14.35
C LEU A 10 13.11 22.46 14.31
N ALA A 11 14.32 22.98 14.08
CA ALA A 11 14.51 24.42 13.82
C ALA A 11 14.34 24.76 12.33
N GLY A 12 14.73 23.86 11.41
CA GLY A 12 14.63 24.04 9.95
C GLY A 12 13.21 23.87 9.38
N VAL A 13 12.41 22.96 9.93
CA VAL A 13 10.99 22.77 9.62
C VAL A 13 10.14 23.98 10.06
N PHE A 14 10.65 24.79 10.99
CA PHE A 14 9.93 25.89 11.64
C PHE A 14 10.27 27.30 11.13
N LEU A 15 10.94 27.43 9.98
CA LEU A 15 11.16 28.73 9.35
C LEU A 15 9.89 29.26 8.66
N MET A 16 8.93 29.76 9.43
CA MET A 16 7.92 30.72 8.94
C MET A 16 7.54 31.78 9.98
N ALA A 17 7.73 33.03 9.55
CA ALA A 17 7.24 34.33 10.06
C ALA A 17 7.78 34.86 11.41
N PRO A 18 8.13 36.17 11.48
CA PRO A 18 8.56 36.81 12.72
C PRO A 18 7.39 36.84 13.73
N ALA A 19 7.69 36.48 14.98
CA ALA A 19 6.74 36.54 16.08
C ALA A 19 6.16 37.97 16.22
N VAL A 20 4.84 38.10 16.09
CA VAL A 20 4.12 39.34 16.44
C VAL A 20 3.90 39.32 17.95
N ALA A 21 4.59 40.21 18.67
CA ALA A 21 4.47 40.31 20.11
C ALA A 21 3.02 40.62 20.54
N GLY A 22 2.37 39.68 21.25
CA GLY A 22 1.08 39.90 21.92
C GLY A 22 -0.09 39.00 21.50
N ALA A 23 0.06 38.15 20.48
CA ALA A 23 -0.92 37.10 20.17
C ALA A 23 -0.57 35.79 20.93
N GLU A 24 -1.57 35.03 21.40
CA GLU A 24 -1.34 33.64 21.82
C GLU A 24 -0.80 32.87 20.60
N GLU A 25 0.37 32.25 20.74
CA GLU A 25 0.96 31.51 19.64
C GLU A 25 0.16 30.23 19.40
N ARG A 26 -0.41 30.13 18.20
CA ARG A 26 -1.19 28.98 17.77
C ARG A 26 -0.26 27.78 17.62
N VAL A 27 -0.52 26.70 18.33
CA VAL A 27 0.22 25.44 18.11
C VAL A 27 -0.28 24.78 16.85
N GLU A 28 0.59 24.73 15.85
CA GLU A 28 0.29 24.12 14.55
C GLU A 28 0.96 22.76 14.38
N VAL A 29 1.99 22.48 15.19
CA VAL A 29 2.74 21.23 15.14
C VAL A 29 3.14 20.80 16.55
N VAL A 30 2.89 19.53 16.87
CA VAL A 30 3.35 18.83 18.07
C VAL A 30 4.25 17.68 17.65
N ALA A 31 5.37 17.46 18.34
CA ALA A 31 6.21 16.29 18.15
C ALA A 31 6.34 15.48 19.45
N LEU A 32 6.26 14.16 19.32
CA LEU A 32 6.48 13.17 20.36
C LEU A 32 7.78 12.43 20.05
N VAL A 33 8.81 12.68 20.85
CA VAL A 33 10.14 12.07 20.68
C VAL A 33 10.30 11.01 21.77
N PRO A 34 10.08 9.71 21.49
CA PRO A 34 10.30 8.67 22.49
C PRO A 34 11.77 8.63 22.93
N ASP A 35 12.01 8.32 24.20
CA ASP A 35 13.37 8.00 24.66
C ASP A 35 13.86 6.69 24.00
N GLU A 36 15.17 6.47 24.03
CA GLU A 36 15.79 5.26 23.47
C GLU A 36 15.17 3.99 24.07
N GLY A 37 14.72 3.07 23.21
CA GLY A 37 14.04 1.84 23.63
C GLY A 37 12.53 1.99 23.85
N GLU A 38 12.00 3.21 23.92
CA GLU A 38 10.56 3.46 24.05
C GLU A 38 9.87 3.60 22.68
N ARG A 39 8.55 3.49 22.68
CA ARG A 39 7.71 3.55 21.47
C ARG A 39 6.51 4.46 21.66
N ILE A 40 6.08 5.06 20.56
CA ILE A 40 4.74 5.63 20.43
C ILE A 40 3.86 4.62 19.70
N VAL A 41 2.66 4.40 20.21
CA VAL A 41 1.64 3.53 19.62
C VAL A 41 0.59 4.40 18.95
N PHE A 42 0.34 4.16 17.67
CA PHE A 42 -0.71 4.83 16.90
C PHE A 42 -1.33 3.84 15.90
N GLY A 43 -2.67 3.81 15.81
CA GLY A 43 -3.38 2.87 14.93
C GLY A 43 -3.06 1.39 15.20
N GLY A 44 -2.72 1.03 16.44
CA GLY A 44 -2.35 -0.33 16.84
C GLY A 44 -0.94 -0.78 16.42
N ARG A 45 -0.09 0.14 15.97
CA ARG A 45 1.31 -0.09 15.57
C ARG A 45 2.26 0.70 16.46
N THR A 46 3.48 0.21 16.62
CA THR A 46 4.54 0.86 17.42
C THR A 46 5.55 1.55 16.51
N TYR A 47 6.02 2.70 16.94
CA TYR A 47 6.94 3.56 16.20
C TYR A 47 8.06 4.00 17.13
N ALA A 48 9.30 3.94 16.64
CA ALA A 48 10.48 4.39 17.37
C ALA A 48 10.97 5.76 16.88
N GLY A 49 10.54 6.19 15.68
CA GLY A 49 10.81 7.51 15.17
C GLY A 49 10.01 8.59 15.88
N VAL A 50 10.20 9.83 15.44
CA VAL A 50 9.49 10.96 16.01
C VAL A 50 8.12 11.08 15.39
N ILE A 51 7.08 10.97 16.21
CA ILE A 51 5.72 11.20 15.76
C ILE A 51 5.44 12.69 15.75
N THR A 52 5.07 13.22 14.58
CA THR A 52 4.61 14.61 14.47
C THR A 52 3.12 14.65 14.15
N VAL A 53 2.43 15.60 14.77
CA VAL A 53 1.01 15.88 14.53
C VAL A 53 0.91 17.32 14.10
N ARG A 54 0.45 17.54 12.87
CA ARG A 54 0.35 18.87 12.25
C ARG A 54 -1.09 19.24 11.94
N ALA A 55 -1.46 20.49 12.18
CA ALA A 55 -2.73 21.06 11.76
C ALA A 55 -2.59 21.59 10.33
N THR A 56 -3.07 20.82 9.34
CA THR A 56 -2.95 21.17 7.92
C THR A 56 -4.31 21.11 7.26
N ASN A 57 -4.70 22.16 6.51
CA ASN A 57 -5.97 22.19 5.76
C ASN A 57 -7.22 21.88 6.62
N GLY A 58 -7.22 22.29 7.90
CA GLY A 58 -8.35 22.08 8.81
C GLY A 58 -8.48 20.67 9.37
N VAL A 59 -7.46 19.82 9.20
CA VAL A 59 -7.39 18.47 9.75
C VAL A 59 -6.06 18.23 10.46
N LEU A 60 -6.00 17.20 11.30
CA LEU A 60 -4.75 16.65 11.81
C LEU A 60 -4.11 15.74 10.76
N VAL A 61 -2.79 15.85 10.65
CA VAL A 61 -1.92 14.96 9.86
C VAL A 61 -0.89 14.39 10.83
N VAL A 62 -0.89 13.06 10.94
CA VAL A 62 0.03 12.29 11.77
C VAL A 62 1.11 11.72 10.87
N THR A 63 2.37 12.01 11.19
CA THR A 63 3.52 11.45 10.49
C THR A 63 4.52 10.86 11.46
N GLU A 64 5.35 9.95 10.99
CA GLU A 64 6.61 9.59 11.63
C GLU A 64 7.77 10.20 10.84
N VAL A 65 8.78 10.68 11.54
CA VAL A 65 10.10 10.99 10.99
C VAL A 65 11.06 9.93 11.50
N VAL A 66 11.65 9.18 10.58
CA VAL A 66 12.54 8.05 10.83
C VAL A 66 13.68 8.08 9.83
N ASP A 67 14.85 7.55 10.20
CA ASP A 67 15.94 7.39 9.25
C ASP A 67 15.59 6.36 8.16
N LEU A 68 16.37 6.34 7.07
CA LEU A 68 16.12 5.44 5.94
C LEU A 68 16.06 3.96 6.35
N ASP A 69 16.98 3.50 7.19
CA ASP A 69 17.03 2.10 7.62
C ASP A 69 15.85 1.76 8.54
N GLY A 70 15.44 2.67 9.43
CA GLY A 70 14.24 2.51 10.23
C GLY A 70 12.95 2.56 9.41
N TYR A 71 12.93 3.33 8.31
CA TYR A 71 11.84 3.27 7.33
C TYR A 71 11.77 1.89 6.67
N LEU A 72 12.89 1.39 6.13
CA LEU A 72 12.97 0.07 5.49
C LEU A 72 12.67 -1.06 6.48
N GLY A 73 13.15 -0.95 7.73
CA GLY A 73 12.83 -1.87 8.82
C GLY A 73 11.33 -1.94 9.13
N GLY A 74 10.58 -0.86 8.88
CA GLY A 74 9.13 -0.85 9.05
C GLY A 74 8.34 -1.36 7.85
N ILE A 75 8.98 -1.71 6.72
CA ILE A 75 8.29 -2.27 5.57
C ILE A 75 7.77 -3.67 5.90
N ARG A 76 6.49 -3.89 5.62
CA ARG A 76 5.78 -5.16 5.84
C ARG A 76 5.20 -5.68 4.54
N GLU A 77 6.05 -6.32 3.76
CA GLU A 77 5.70 -6.82 2.43
C GLU A 77 5.84 -8.34 2.35
N VAL A 78 6.95 -8.88 2.87
CA VAL A 78 7.25 -10.32 2.83
C VAL A 78 7.49 -10.90 4.23
N PRO A 79 7.25 -12.21 4.46
CA PRO A 79 7.65 -12.89 5.67
C PRO A 79 9.18 -12.86 5.87
N PHE A 80 9.64 -12.43 7.04
CA PHE A 80 11.08 -12.36 7.37
C PHE A 80 11.77 -13.73 7.51
N SER A 81 11.00 -14.82 7.43
CA SER A 81 11.54 -16.19 7.38
C SER A 81 11.84 -16.67 5.96
N TRP A 82 11.65 -15.82 4.94
CA TRP A 82 12.00 -16.13 3.57
C TRP A 82 13.52 -16.12 3.37
N PRO A 83 14.03 -16.74 2.29
CA PRO A 83 15.45 -16.76 2.00
C PRO A 83 16.04 -15.34 1.93
N GLU A 84 17.30 -15.21 2.35
CA GLU A 84 18.06 -13.96 2.42
C GLU A 84 18.00 -13.15 1.11
N GLU A 85 18.34 -13.77 -0.01
CA GLU A 85 18.33 -13.14 -1.35
C GLU A 85 16.94 -12.56 -1.74
N ALA A 86 15.84 -13.18 -1.27
CA ALA A 86 14.50 -12.64 -1.51
C ALA A 86 14.18 -11.43 -0.60
N LEU A 87 14.72 -11.41 0.63
CA LEU A 87 14.62 -10.26 1.53
C LEU A 87 15.46 -9.09 1.00
N GLU A 88 16.67 -9.35 0.52
CA GLU A 88 17.57 -8.37 -0.09
C GLU A 88 16.95 -7.74 -1.34
N ALA A 89 16.43 -8.56 -2.26
CA ALA A 89 15.73 -8.06 -3.44
C ALA A 89 14.53 -7.17 -3.06
N GLN A 90 13.76 -7.57 -2.04
CA GLN A 90 12.64 -6.77 -1.54
C GLN A 90 13.10 -5.45 -0.89
N ALA A 91 14.22 -5.44 -0.17
CA ALA A 91 14.80 -4.24 0.44
C ALA A 91 15.25 -3.23 -0.63
N VAL A 92 15.99 -3.69 -1.64
CA VAL A 92 16.42 -2.86 -2.78
C VAL A 92 15.23 -2.32 -3.57
N ALA A 93 14.24 -3.17 -3.89
CA ALA A 93 13.03 -2.74 -4.59
C ALA A 93 12.25 -1.70 -3.77
N ALA A 94 12.13 -1.87 -2.46
CA ALA A 94 11.46 -0.92 -1.58
C ALA A 94 12.19 0.43 -1.50
N ARG A 95 13.52 0.41 -1.31
CA ARG A 95 14.39 1.59 -1.28
C ARG A 95 14.34 2.35 -2.60
N THR A 96 14.42 1.64 -3.72
CA THR A 96 14.33 2.23 -5.07
C THR A 96 12.96 2.88 -5.31
N TYR A 97 11.87 2.26 -4.84
CA TYR A 97 10.53 2.83 -5.00
C TYR A 97 10.34 4.12 -4.17
N LEU A 98 10.92 4.19 -2.97
CA LEU A 98 10.99 5.43 -2.19
C LEU A 98 11.77 6.50 -2.97
N ALA A 99 12.97 6.17 -3.47
CA ALA A 99 13.79 7.08 -4.27
C ALA A 99 13.05 7.59 -5.51
N TRP A 100 12.38 6.70 -6.25
CA TRP A 100 11.55 7.05 -7.40
C TRP A 100 10.34 7.92 -7.03
N THR A 101 9.75 7.70 -5.86
CA THR A 101 8.65 8.52 -5.34
C THR A 101 9.12 9.93 -5.04
N LEU A 102 10.27 10.07 -4.38
CA LEU A 102 10.83 11.35 -3.98
C LEU A 102 11.40 12.15 -5.14
N ASN A 103 12.08 11.49 -6.09
CA ASN A 103 12.71 12.15 -7.24
C ASN A 103 11.71 12.91 -8.13
N ARG A 104 10.43 12.50 -8.13
CA ARG A 104 9.36 13.16 -8.91
C ARG A 104 8.63 14.26 -8.12
N GLY A 105 9.07 14.51 -6.89
CA GLY A 105 8.38 15.37 -5.94
C GLY A 105 7.12 14.72 -5.36
N ARG A 106 6.69 15.24 -4.21
CA ARG A 106 5.47 14.79 -3.54
C ARG A 106 4.26 14.93 -4.47
N ALA A 107 3.38 13.92 -4.49
CA ALA A 107 2.14 13.91 -5.25
C ALA A 107 0.94 13.56 -4.36
N GLY A 108 -0.29 13.80 -4.84
CA GLY A 108 -1.52 13.38 -4.16
C GLY A 108 -1.60 13.84 -2.69
N ASN A 109 -1.81 12.89 -1.79
CA ASN A 109 -1.88 13.17 -0.35
C ASN A 109 -0.54 13.65 0.23
N GLY A 110 0.60 13.19 -0.29
CA GLY A 110 1.92 13.66 0.14
C GLY A 110 2.12 15.15 -0.17
N ALA A 111 1.70 15.59 -1.37
CA ALA A 111 1.69 17.01 -1.72
C ALA A 111 0.70 17.82 -0.89
N ARG A 112 -0.49 17.27 -0.65
CA ARG A 112 -1.57 17.95 0.08
C ARG A 112 -1.29 18.11 1.58
N TYR A 113 -0.61 17.14 2.19
CA TYR A 113 -0.44 17.06 3.64
C TYR A 113 1.02 17.12 4.11
N GLY A 114 1.99 17.18 3.20
CA GLY A 114 3.39 17.49 3.52
C GLY A 114 4.20 16.32 4.08
N PHE A 115 4.04 15.13 3.52
CA PHE A 115 4.84 13.93 3.82
C PHE A 115 5.40 13.31 2.53
N ASP A 116 6.41 12.47 2.67
CA ASP A 116 7.17 11.90 1.55
C ASP A 116 6.47 10.68 0.95
N ILE A 117 6.03 9.77 1.82
CA ILE A 117 5.37 8.53 1.43
C ILE A 117 4.28 8.14 2.44
N CYS A 118 3.24 7.44 2.01
CA CYS A 118 2.14 7.00 2.87
C CYS A 118 2.34 5.57 3.39
N ALA A 119 1.83 5.27 4.59
CA ALA A 119 1.99 3.95 5.24
C ALA A 119 0.98 2.87 4.78
N THR A 120 0.32 3.06 3.64
CA THR A 120 -0.77 2.19 3.16
C THR A 120 -0.40 1.55 1.82
N THR A 121 -1.21 0.59 1.38
CA THR A 121 -1.08 -0.08 0.07
C THR A 121 -1.20 0.88 -1.13
N ALA A 122 -1.58 2.14 -0.92
CA ALA A 122 -1.51 3.16 -1.96
C ALA A 122 -0.06 3.60 -2.27
N CYS A 123 0.86 3.38 -1.33
CA CYS A 123 2.30 3.58 -1.51
C CYS A 123 3.03 2.27 -1.17
N GLN A 124 3.46 2.09 0.08
CA GLN A 124 4.05 0.86 0.60
C GLN A 124 3.51 0.58 1.99
N VAL A 125 3.35 -0.70 2.35
CA VAL A 125 2.82 -1.04 3.67
C VAL A 125 3.91 -0.85 4.73
N TYR A 126 3.89 0.32 5.37
CA TYR A 126 4.78 0.65 6.48
C TYR A 126 4.09 0.38 7.83
N ALA A 127 4.61 -0.56 8.61
CA ALA A 127 4.02 -1.06 9.84
C ALA A 127 4.68 -0.53 11.14
N GLY A 128 5.65 0.39 11.03
CA GLY A 128 6.47 0.82 12.15
C GLY A 128 7.42 -0.28 12.63
N THR A 129 8.01 -0.11 13.80
CA THR A 129 9.11 -0.98 14.29
C THR A 129 8.65 -2.30 14.88
N GLY A 130 7.35 -2.49 15.13
CA GLY A 130 6.86 -3.63 15.92
C GLY A 130 7.11 -5.03 15.34
N LEU A 131 7.48 -5.11 14.05
CA LEU A 131 7.89 -6.36 13.39
C LEU A 131 9.37 -6.67 13.58
N VAL A 132 10.21 -5.63 13.57
CA VAL A 132 11.67 -5.74 13.70
C VAL A 132 12.15 -5.70 15.15
N ASP A 133 11.33 -5.20 16.07
CA ASP A 133 11.60 -5.21 17.52
C ASP A 133 11.59 -6.63 18.14
N ARG A 134 11.30 -7.67 17.34
CA ARG A 134 11.27 -9.07 17.77
C ARG A 134 12.47 -9.81 17.17
N PRO A 135 12.93 -10.92 17.77
CA PRO A 135 14.01 -11.73 17.20
C PRO A 135 13.74 -12.20 15.77
N SER A 136 12.47 -12.41 15.39
CA SER A 136 12.09 -12.76 14.01
C SER A 136 12.36 -11.65 12.98
N GLY A 137 12.71 -10.45 13.43
CA GLY A 137 13.03 -9.29 12.62
C GLY A 137 14.48 -9.21 12.16
N GLU A 138 15.39 -9.92 12.83
CA GLU A 138 16.84 -9.87 12.56
C GLU A 138 17.17 -10.18 11.10
N PRO A 139 16.60 -11.23 10.44
CA PRO A 139 16.91 -11.51 9.04
C PRO A 139 16.52 -10.37 8.08
N TRP A 140 15.46 -9.62 8.39
CA TRP A 140 15.06 -8.47 7.56
C TRP A 140 15.99 -7.29 7.76
N LEU A 141 16.39 -7.01 9.00
CA LEU A 141 17.36 -5.95 9.29
C LEU A 141 18.72 -6.26 8.67
N ASP A 142 19.15 -7.53 8.70
CA ASP A 142 20.38 -7.98 8.06
C ASP A 142 20.32 -7.75 6.54
N ALA A 143 19.22 -8.11 5.87
CA ALA A 143 19.03 -7.85 4.44
C ALA A 143 19.00 -6.35 4.08
N VAL A 144 18.38 -5.51 4.92
CA VAL A 144 18.40 -4.05 4.75
C VAL A 144 19.83 -3.51 4.85
N ALA A 145 20.62 -4.02 5.81
CA ALA A 145 22.00 -3.60 6.03
C ALA A 145 22.96 -4.14 4.96
N ALA A 146 22.76 -5.37 4.50
CA ALA A 146 23.57 -6.00 3.45
C ALA A 146 23.47 -5.25 2.12
N THR A 147 22.28 -4.74 1.81
CA THR A 147 21.97 -3.98 0.59
C THR A 147 22.04 -2.45 0.78
N ALA A 148 22.80 -1.97 1.77
CA ALA A 148 22.82 -0.55 2.13
C ALA A 148 23.20 0.34 0.94
N GLY A 149 22.34 1.32 0.64
CA GLY A 149 22.53 2.28 -0.46
C GLY A 149 22.23 1.73 -1.87
N GLU A 150 21.92 0.45 -2.01
CA GLU A 150 21.61 -0.14 -3.31
C GLU A 150 20.22 0.24 -3.82
N ILE A 151 20.17 0.72 -5.06
CA ILE A 151 18.95 1.03 -5.80
C ILE A 151 19.08 0.60 -7.28
N LEU A 152 17.95 0.47 -7.97
CA LEU A 152 17.94 0.30 -9.44
C LEU A 152 17.82 1.66 -10.13
N ILE A 153 18.70 1.95 -11.09
CA ILE A 153 18.68 3.17 -11.89
C ILE A 153 18.35 2.84 -13.35
N TYR A 154 17.42 3.62 -13.93
CA TYR A 154 17.11 3.58 -15.35
C TYR A 154 17.18 4.98 -15.94
N ASP A 155 17.99 5.15 -16.99
CA ASP A 155 18.18 6.44 -17.69
C ASP A 155 18.59 7.59 -16.74
N GLY A 156 19.50 7.29 -15.80
CA GLY A 156 20.05 8.26 -14.85
C GLY A 156 19.08 8.71 -13.75
N SER A 157 17.97 8.00 -13.53
CA SER A 157 17.04 8.23 -12.43
C SER A 157 16.61 6.92 -11.76
N PRO A 158 16.18 6.93 -10.49
CA PRO A 158 15.67 5.74 -9.84
C PRO A 158 14.55 5.08 -10.65
N ALA A 159 14.65 3.78 -10.86
CA ALA A 159 13.66 3.01 -11.59
C ALA A 159 12.35 2.91 -10.79
N GLN A 160 11.23 2.77 -11.49
CA GLN A 160 9.96 2.48 -10.83
C GLN A 160 9.87 0.99 -10.46
N THR A 161 10.23 0.63 -9.23
CA THR A 161 10.24 -0.77 -8.75
C THR A 161 8.92 -1.18 -8.14
N LEU A 162 7.91 -1.38 -9.00
CA LEU A 162 6.64 -1.98 -8.56
C LEU A 162 6.85 -3.45 -8.17
N TYR A 163 6.10 -3.91 -7.18
CA TYR A 163 6.11 -5.31 -6.75
C TYR A 163 4.74 -5.69 -6.18
N SER A 164 4.39 -6.98 -6.22
CA SER A 164 3.14 -7.48 -5.66
C SER A 164 3.30 -8.91 -5.15
N SER A 165 2.31 -9.42 -4.41
CA SER A 165 2.44 -10.72 -3.74
C SER A 165 2.77 -11.85 -4.70
N SER A 166 1.93 -12.06 -5.70
CA SER A 166 2.04 -13.20 -6.61
C SER A 166 1.53 -12.78 -7.98
N SER A 167 2.29 -13.07 -9.03
CA SER A 167 1.88 -12.78 -10.40
C SER A 167 1.12 -13.94 -11.06
N GLY A 168 1.12 -15.12 -10.42
CA GLY A 168 0.83 -16.37 -11.08
C GLY A 168 1.98 -16.73 -12.04
N PRO A 169 1.71 -17.34 -13.20
CA PRO A 169 2.75 -17.84 -14.09
C PRO A 169 3.61 -16.74 -14.72
N ARG A 170 3.08 -15.51 -14.86
CA ARG A 170 3.77 -14.39 -15.52
C ARG A 170 3.39 -13.05 -14.91
N THR A 171 4.35 -12.13 -14.86
CA THR A 171 4.10 -10.71 -14.53
C THR A 171 3.38 -10.01 -15.68
N ARG A 172 2.97 -8.76 -15.47
CA ARG A 172 2.31 -7.91 -16.47
C ARG A 172 3.13 -6.68 -16.79
N SER A 173 3.00 -6.19 -18.02
CA SER A 173 3.54 -4.89 -18.40
C SER A 173 2.75 -3.79 -17.71
N VAL A 174 3.39 -2.67 -17.39
CA VAL A 174 2.76 -1.57 -16.63
C VAL A 174 1.50 -1.02 -17.32
N GLU A 175 1.52 -0.96 -18.65
CA GLU A 175 0.43 -0.48 -19.49
C GLU A 175 -0.77 -1.43 -19.56
N ASP A 176 -0.59 -2.72 -19.26
CA ASP A 176 -1.68 -3.69 -19.23
C ASP A 176 -2.58 -3.48 -18.00
N ILE A 177 -2.03 -2.87 -16.96
CA ILE A 177 -2.76 -2.57 -15.73
C ILE A 177 -3.22 -1.12 -15.72
N TRP A 178 -2.33 -0.15 -15.85
CA TRP A 178 -2.68 1.27 -15.66
C TRP A 178 -2.70 2.08 -16.97
N GLY A 179 -2.43 1.46 -18.11
CA GLY A 179 -2.19 2.18 -19.36
C GLY A 179 -0.98 3.11 -19.28
N GLY A 180 -0.97 4.14 -20.11
CA GLY A 180 0.09 5.15 -20.10
C GLY A 180 1.29 4.76 -20.95
N THR A 181 2.46 5.31 -20.61
CA THR A 181 3.69 5.12 -21.39
C THR A 181 4.38 3.82 -20.98
N PRO A 182 4.63 2.90 -21.93
CA PRO A 182 5.38 1.67 -21.67
C PRO A 182 6.74 1.96 -21.04
N LYS A 183 7.17 1.05 -20.17
CA LYS A 183 8.47 1.11 -19.49
C LYS A 183 9.28 -0.12 -19.88
N PRO A 184 10.42 0.02 -20.57
CA PRO A 184 11.18 -1.14 -21.07
C PRO A 184 11.62 -2.12 -19.99
N TYR A 185 11.72 -1.67 -18.74
CA TYR A 185 12.10 -2.47 -17.58
C TYR A 185 10.90 -2.93 -16.73
N LEU A 186 9.66 -2.59 -17.08
CA LEU A 186 8.43 -3.08 -16.41
C LEU A 186 7.51 -3.75 -17.43
N VAL A 187 7.99 -4.86 -17.96
CA VAL A 187 7.31 -5.70 -18.96
C VAL A 187 6.96 -7.06 -18.36
N ALA A 188 6.06 -7.78 -19.02
CA ALA A 188 5.72 -9.15 -18.65
C ALA A 188 6.91 -10.11 -18.81
N VAL A 189 7.22 -10.84 -17.74
CA VAL A 189 8.24 -11.90 -17.67
C VAL A 189 7.65 -13.15 -16.98
N ASP A 190 8.24 -14.32 -17.21
CA ASP A 190 7.86 -15.53 -16.48
C ASP A 190 8.10 -15.39 -14.97
N SER A 191 7.27 -16.01 -14.14
CA SER A 191 7.46 -16.06 -12.70
C SER A 191 7.43 -17.52 -12.23
N ALA A 192 8.54 -17.98 -11.65
CA ALA A 192 8.76 -19.37 -11.25
C ALA A 192 8.08 -19.71 -9.91
N GLU A 193 6.80 -19.37 -9.75
CA GLU A 193 6.07 -19.51 -8.47
C GLU A 193 5.08 -20.68 -8.42
N GLU A 194 5.09 -21.57 -9.44
CA GLU A 194 4.32 -22.82 -9.42
C GLU A 194 4.68 -23.64 -8.16
N ASP A 195 3.66 -24.16 -7.47
CA ASP A 195 3.76 -24.84 -6.16
C ASP A 195 4.35 -24.02 -4.99
N ALA A 196 4.84 -22.80 -5.24
CA ALA A 196 5.39 -21.93 -4.20
C ALA A 196 4.32 -21.03 -3.57
N THR A 197 3.38 -20.51 -4.37
CA THR A 197 2.37 -19.55 -3.91
C THR A 197 1.02 -20.22 -3.59
N PRO A 198 0.33 -19.83 -2.49
CA PRO A 198 -1.06 -20.25 -2.25
C PRO A 198 -2.06 -19.51 -3.14
N TYR A 199 -1.60 -18.58 -3.99
CA TYR A 199 -2.39 -17.77 -4.90
C TYR A 199 -2.17 -18.15 -6.36
N TRP A 200 -1.60 -19.34 -6.63
CA TRP A 200 -1.31 -19.82 -7.98
C TRP A 200 -2.51 -19.69 -8.91
N GLN A 201 -3.67 -20.16 -8.44
CA GLN A 201 -4.95 -20.03 -9.10
C GLN A 201 -6.04 -19.74 -8.07
N TRP A 202 -7.02 -18.95 -8.46
CA TRP A 202 -8.21 -18.67 -7.69
C TRP A 202 -9.43 -18.69 -8.61
N SER A 203 -10.58 -19.05 -8.04
CA SER A 203 -11.87 -19.02 -8.72
C SER A 203 -12.92 -18.41 -7.79
N VAL A 204 -13.81 -17.61 -8.36
CA VAL A 204 -14.92 -16.94 -7.68
C VAL A 204 -16.17 -17.08 -8.54
N GLU A 205 -17.14 -17.83 -8.04
CA GLU A 205 -18.43 -18.04 -8.69
C GLU A 205 -19.49 -17.12 -8.07
N LEU A 206 -20.18 -16.35 -8.91
CA LEU A 206 -21.18 -15.38 -8.45
C LEU A 206 -22.43 -15.39 -9.33
N PRO A 207 -23.62 -15.24 -8.74
CA PRO A 207 -24.82 -14.93 -9.49
C PRO A 207 -24.66 -13.69 -10.38
N VAL A 208 -25.27 -13.72 -11.56
CA VAL A 208 -25.23 -12.61 -12.53
C VAL A 208 -25.75 -11.29 -11.91
N ASP A 209 -26.79 -11.35 -11.08
CA ASP A 209 -27.33 -10.16 -10.40
C ASP A 209 -26.30 -9.54 -9.45
N ALA A 210 -25.47 -10.35 -8.78
CA ALA A 210 -24.40 -9.88 -7.92
C ALA A 210 -23.32 -9.12 -8.71
N VAL A 211 -22.88 -9.67 -9.84
CA VAL A 211 -21.89 -9.03 -10.72
C VAL A 211 -22.40 -7.68 -11.21
N THR A 212 -23.61 -7.65 -11.78
CA THR A 212 -24.19 -6.42 -12.35
C THR A 212 -24.48 -5.38 -11.27
N ARG A 213 -24.96 -5.81 -10.09
CA ARG A 213 -25.20 -4.93 -8.94
C ARG A 213 -23.94 -4.27 -8.43
N ILE A 214 -22.84 -5.02 -8.30
CA ILE A 214 -21.53 -4.49 -7.85
C ILE A 214 -21.01 -3.45 -8.85
N LEU A 215 -21.02 -3.76 -10.15
CA LEU A 215 -20.57 -2.84 -11.19
C LEU A 215 -21.40 -1.55 -11.24
N ALA A 216 -22.70 -1.65 -10.98
CA ALA A 216 -23.60 -0.50 -10.96
C ALA A 216 -23.29 0.52 -9.85
N GLU A 217 -22.66 0.12 -8.74
CA GLU A 217 -22.21 1.07 -7.69
C GLU A 217 -21.14 2.04 -8.20
N ASP A 218 -20.34 1.60 -9.17
CA ASP A 218 -19.31 2.44 -9.82
C ASP A 218 -19.84 3.09 -11.12
N GLY A 219 -21.14 3.00 -11.37
CA GLY A 219 -21.81 3.61 -12.53
C GLY A 219 -21.84 2.75 -13.80
N TYR A 220 -21.31 1.53 -13.75
CA TYR A 220 -21.31 0.59 -14.89
C TYR A 220 -22.58 -0.25 -14.86
N ARG A 221 -23.63 0.27 -15.50
CA ARG A 221 -24.94 -0.39 -15.54
C ARG A 221 -25.02 -1.32 -16.75
N VAL A 222 -25.15 -2.62 -16.48
CA VAL A 222 -25.51 -3.63 -17.48
C VAL A 222 -27.04 -3.68 -17.54
N GLY A 223 -27.62 -3.46 -18.72
CA GLY A 223 -29.07 -3.38 -18.90
C GLY A 223 -29.57 -4.40 -19.91
N GLY A 224 -30.69 -5.05 -19.59
CA GLY A 224 -31.22 -6.16 -20.38
C GLY A 224 -30.53 -7.48 -20.05
N ASP A 225 -31.02 -8.56 -20.65
CA ASP A 225 -30.54 -9.92 -20.41
C ASP A 225 -29.14 -10.12 -21.01
N ILE A 226 -28.24 -10.70 -20.22
CA ILE A 226 -26.86 -10.96 -20.61
C ILE A 226 -26.83 -12.13 -21.59
N ARG A 227 -26.14 -11.97 -22.71
CA ARG A 227 -25.95 -13.02 -23.71
C ARG A 227 -24.57 -13.64 -23.63
N GLU A 228 -23.57 -12.81 -23.34
CA GLU A 228 -22.17 -13.20 -23.32
C GLU A 228 -21.40 -12.35 -22.32
N VAL A 229 -20.45 -12.99 -21.66
CA VAL A 229 -19.48 -12.35 -20.78
C VAL A 229 -18.12 -12.91 -21.19
N GLU A 230 -17.22 -12.03 -21.61
CA GLU A 230 -15.86 -12.41 -21.99
C GLU A 230 -14.85 -11.40 -21.45
N VAL A 231 -13.60 -11.82 -21.30
CA VAL A 231 -12.48 -10.90 -21.11
C VAL A 231 -11.79 -10.68 -22.44
N GLN A 232 -11.84 -9.45 -22.92
CA GLN A 232 -11.07 -8.97 -24.05
C GLN A 232 -9.62 -8.79 -23.59
N GLN A 233 -8.86 -9.88 -23.73
CA GLN A 233 -7.43 -9.89 -23.48
C GLN A 233 -6.68 -9.19 -24.62
N THR A 234 -5.53 -8.63 -24.26
CA THR A 234 -4.53 -8.12 -25.20
C THR A 234 -3.26 -8.96 -25.04
N GLU A 235 -2.39 -8.95 -26.05
CA GLU A 235 -1.02 -9.44 -25.88
C GLU A 235 -0.34 -8.66 -24.73
N ASP A 236 0.65 -9.26 -24.08
CA ASP A 236 1.42 -8.55 -23.04
C ASP A 236 2.01 -7.25 -23.63
N GLY A 237 1.79 -6.12 -22.94
CA GLY A 237 2.13 -4.78 -23.45
C GLY A 237 1.12 -4.19 -24.47
N GLY A 238 0.07 -4.94 -24.81
CA GLY A 238 -1.00 -4.52 -25.71
C GLY A 238 -2.02 -3.59 -25.06
N GLY A 239 -1.94 -3.39 -23.74
CA GLY A 239 -2.75 -2.45 -22.98
C GLY A 239 -3.86 -3.11 -22.17
N ILE A 240 -4.76 -2.30 -21.64
CA ILE A 240 -5.67 -2.73 -20.57
C ILE A 240 -6.65 -3.84 -21.01
N TRP A 241 -6.77 -4.90 -20.21
CA TRP A 241 -7.80 -5.93 -20.39
C TRP A 241 -9.19 -5.42 -19.99
N ARG A 242 -10.23 -5.90 -20.67
CA ARG A 242 -11.61 -5.45 -20.42
C ARG A 242 -12.58 -6.61 -20.29
N LEU A 243 -13.44 -6.55 -19.28
CA LEU A 243 -14.62 -7.37 -19.18
C LEU A 243 -15.67 -6.80 -20.12
N ALA A 244 -15.99 -7.53 -21.18
CA ALA A 244 -17.09 -7.21 -22.08
C ALA A 244 -18.34 -7.98 -21.66
N VAL A 245 -19.44 -7.27 -21.49
CA VAL A 245 -20.75 -7.82 -21.20
C VAL A 245 -21.69 -7.44 -22.34
N GLU A 246 -22.09 -8.44 -23.12
CA GLU A 246 -23.04 -8.27 -24.20
C GLU A 246 -24.45 -8.56 -23.69
N THR A 247 -25.38 -7.66 -23.98
CA THR A 247 -26.80 -7.83 -23.64
C THR A 247 -27.69 -7.66 -24.86
N GLU A 248 -28.98 -7.94 -24.68
CA GLU A 248 -30.00 -7.60 -25.69
C GLU A 248 -30.05 -6.12 -26.10
N ARG A 249 -29.53 -5.22 -25.25
CA ARG A 249 -29.60 -3.76 -25.44
C ARG A 249 -28.28 -3.15 -25.89
N GLY A 250 -27.21 -3.95 -25.98
CA GLY A 250 -25.90 -3.53 -26.44
C GLY A 250 -24.76 -4.06 -25.56
N SER A 251 -23.57 -3.54 -25.82
CA SER A 251 -22.33 -3.96 -25.17
C SER A 251 -21.89 -2.96 -24.10
N VAL A 252 -21.38 -3.47 -22.98
CA VAL A 252 -20.66 -2.69 -21.96
C VAL A 252 -19.27 -3.31 -21.76
N ALA A 253 -18.22 -2.54 -22.04
CA ALA A 253 -16.84 -2.95 -21.79
C ALA A 253 -16.25 -2.17 -20.61
N VAL A 254 -15.79 -2.89 -19.58
CA VAL A 254 -15.27 -2.32 -18.33
C VAL A 254 -13.81 -2.73 -18.15
N PRO A 255 -12.88 -1.80 -17.91
CA PRO A 255 -11.50 -2.14 -17.57
C PRO A 255 -11.42 -3.12 -16.39
N ASN A 256 -10.59 -4.16 -16.48
CA ASN A 256 -10.48 -5.14 -15.39
C ASN A 256 -9.99 -4.52 -14.07
N THR A 257 -9.18 -3.46 -14.14
CA THR A 257 -8.84 -2.61 -12.99
C THR A 257 -10.08 -2.09 -12.27
N THR A 258 -11.05 -1.58 -13.02
CA THR A 258 -12.32 -1.08 -12.51
C THR A 258 -13.16 -2.21 -11.95
N VAL A 259 -13.29 -3.34 -12.66
CA VAL A 259 -14.03 -4.51 -12.18
C VAL A 259 -13.47 -4.96 -10.82
N ARG A 260 -12.16 -5.23 -10.75
CA ARG A 260 -11.49 -5.63 -9.50
C ARG A 260 -11.74 -4.61 -8.38
N ASN A 261 -11.59 -3.33 -8.66
CA ASN A 261 -11.75 -2.28 -7.66
C ASN A 261 -13.20 -2.16 -7.17
N ALA A 262 -14.20 -2.28 -8.04
CA ALA A 262 -15.61 -2.26 -7.66
C ALA A 262 -15.94 -3.45 -6.75
N PHE A 263 -15.47 -4.65 -7.10
CA PHE A 263 -15.67 -5.86 -6.29
C PHE A 263 -14.99 -5.76 -4.92
N ASN A 264 -13.74 -5.30 -4.88
CA ASN A 264 -13.02 -5.17 -3.61
C ASN A 264 -13.53 -4.01 -2.74
N ARG A 265 -14.20 -3.00 -3.32
CA ARG A 265 -14.80 -1.89 -2.58
C ARG A 265 -16.20 -2.22 -2.04
N HIS A 266 -17.03 -2.85 -2.86
CA HIS A 266 -18.46 -3.00 -2.58
C HIS A 266 -18.89 -4.44 -2.30
N GLY A 267 -18.17 -5.42 -2.85
CA GLY A 267 -18.58 -6.83 -2.88
C GLY A 267 -18.84 -7.43 -1.50
N THR A 268 -17.93 -7.25 -0.55
CA THR A 268 -18.09 -7.77 0.83
C THR A 268 -19.24 -7.09 1.59
N THR A 269 -19.54 -5.83 1.30
CA THR A 269 -20.66 -5.12 1.95
C THR A 269 -22.00 -5.53 1.35
N LEU A 270 -22.08 -5.67 0.03
CA LEU A 270 -23.30 -6.04 -0.68
C LEU A 270 -23.61 -7.53 -0.54
N TYR A 271 -22.58 -8.38 -0.55
CA TYR A 271 -22.68 -9.83 -0.58
C TYR A 271 -21.74 -10.50 0.45
N PRO A 272 -21.89 -10.22 1.76
CA PRO A 272 -20.99 -10.76 2.80
C PRO A 272 -21.01 -12.29 2.93
N GLY A 273 -22.05 -12.95 2.41
CA GLY A 273 -22.13 -14.42 2.37
C GLY A 273 -21.43 -15.06 1.17
N LEU A 274 -21.07 -14.27 0.15
CA LEU A 274 -20.42 -14.74 -1.08
C LEU A 274 -18.98 -14.23 -1.20
N LEU A 275 -18.69 -13.03 -0.67
CA LEU A 275 -17.42 -12.34 -0.87
C LEU A 275 -16.77 -11.89 0.45
N PRO A 276 -15.45 -12.13 0.64
CA PRO A 276 -14.56 -12.88 -0.25
C PRO A 276 -14.92 -14.38 -0.33
N ALA A 277 -14.74 -15.00 -1.49
CA ALA A 277 -15.09 -16.40 -1.69
C ALA A 277 -14.19 -17.34 -0.86
N ASN A 278 -14.66 -18.56 -0.62
CA ASN A 278 -13.91 -19.59 0.09
C ASN A 278 -12.77 -20.12 -0.79
N ARG A 279 -11.63 -20.43 -0.16
CA ARG A 279 -10.53 -21.13 -0.82
C ARG A 279 -10.84 -22.63 -0.91
N PRO A 280 -10.35 -23.33 -1.96
CA PRO A 280 -10.41 -24.79 -2.01
C PRO A 280 -9.77 -25.46 -0.79
N THR A 281 -8.73 -24.84 -0.24
CA THR A 281 -7.99 -25.32 0.94
C THR A 281 -8.62 -24.93 2.28
N GLY A 282 -9.78 -24.27 2.27
CA GLY A 282 -10.44 -23.74 3.46
C GLY A 282 -10.05 -22.30 3.81
N GLY A 283 -10.93 -21.62 4.55
CA GLY A 283 -10.86 -20.17 4.79
C GLY A 283 -11.33 -19.36 3.58
N THR A 284 -11.19 -18.04 3.64
CA THR A 284 -11.58 -17.12 2.56
C THR A 284 -10.37 -16.51 1.86
N TRP A 285 -10.53 -16.16 0.59
CA TRP A 285 -9.56 -15.33 -0.12
C TRP A 285 -9.34 -13.98 0.59
N PRO A 286 -8.16 -13.36 0.44
CA PRO A 286 -7.87 -12.10 1.12
C PRO A 286 -8.72 -10.91 0.65
N GLN A 287 -9.33 -11.01 -0.54
CA GLN A 287 -10.21 -10.00 -1.13
C GLN A 287 -11.15 -10.64 -2.16
N ALA A 288 -12.14 -9.89 -2.65
CA ALA A 288 -13.17 -10.40 -3.57
C ALA A 288 -12.59 -10.84 -4.92
N ILE A 289 -11.75 -10.02 -5.55
CA ILE A 289 -11.05 -10.34 -6.81
C ILE A 289 -9.56 -10.09 -6.61
N LEU A 290 -8.73 -11.14 -6.74
CA LEU A 290 -7.35 -11.14 -6.25
C LEU A 290 -6.39 -10.38 -7.17
N SER A 291 -6.49 -10.56 -8.47
CA SER A 291 -5.57 -9.98 -9.45
C SER A 291 -6.29 -9.12 -10.49
N TYR A 292 -5.51 -8.34 -11.23
CA TYR A 292 -6.02 -7.41 -12.25
C TYR A 292 -6.24 -8.08 -13.61
N THR A 293 -5.71 -9.28 -13.80
CA THR A 293 -5.93 -10.12 -14.96
C THR A 293 -6.61 -11.41 -14.51
N PHE A 294 -7.74 -11.70 -15.11
CA PHE A 294 -8.58 -12.86 -14.87
C PHE A 294 -9.34 -13.15 -16.16
N ASP A 295 -9.87 -14.35 -16.25
CA ASP A 295 -10.83 -14.80 -17.24
C ASP A 295 -12.21 -14.94 -16.60
N VAL A 296 -13.22 -15.05 -17.46
CA VAL A 296 -14.60 -15.23 -17.05
C VAL A 296 -15.28 -16.29 -17.91
N GLU A 297 -16.17 -17.05 -17.28
CA GLU A 297 -17.08 -17.96 -17.96
C GLU A 297 -18.50 -17.73 -17.43
N LEU A 298 -19.49 -17.75 -18.33
CA LEU A 298 -20.90 -17.72 -17.96
C LEU A 298 -21.45 -19.15 -17.97
N LEU A 299 -21.87 -19.65 -16.81
CA LEU A 299 -22.42 -21.00 -16.65
C LEU A 299 -23.93 -20.98 -16.44
N ALA A 300 -24.61 -21.90 -17.12
CA ALA A 300 -26.04 -22.17 -16.92
C ALA A 300 -26.25 -23.16 -15.74
N PRO A 301 -27.41 -23.14 -15.05
CA PRO A 301 -27.65 -23.84 -13.78
C PRO A 301 -27.53 -25.38 -13.86
N ASP A 302 -27.74 -25.97 -15.04
CA ASP A 302 -27.82 -27.43 -15.23
C ASP A 302 -27.01 -27.96 -16.45
N GLY A 303 -26.03 -27.21 -16.95
CA GLY A 303 -25.25 -27.58 -18.14
C GLY A 303 -23.82 -28.07 -17.85
N PRO A 304 -23.23 -28.98 -18.65
CA PRO A 304 -21.78 -29.20 -18.61
C PRO A 304 -21.04 -27.94 -19.08
N SER A 305 -19.78 -27.74 -18.68
CA SER A 305 -18.91 -26.68 -19.22
C SER A 305 -18.96 -26.69 -20.75
N LEU A 306 -19.57 -25.68 -21.38
CA LEU A 306 -19.63 -25.56 -22.83
C LEU A 306 -18.62 -24.51 -23.26
N PRO A 307 -17.74 -24.80 -24.24
CA PRO A 307 -16.88 -23.76 -24.79
C PRO A 307 -17.75 -22.63 -25.39
N ALA A 308 -17.33 -21.38 -25.19
CA ALA A 308 -18.03 -20.14 -25.57
C ALA A 308 -18.83 -20.15 -26.89
N PRO A 309 -18.39 -20.81 -28.00
CA PRO A 309 -19.15 -20.82 -29.25
C PRO A 309 -20.53 -21.48 -29.19
N LEU A 310 -20.84 -22.24 -28.14
CA LEU A 310 -22.11 -22.97 -28.01
C LEU A 310 -23.20 -22.17 -27.28
N ILE A 311 -22.84 -21.18 -26.46
CA ILE A 311 -23.80 -20.28 -25.78
C ILE A 311 -24.50 -19.37 -26.82
N ALA A 312 -23.77 -18.95 -27.86
CA ALA A 312 -24.29 -18.14 -28.96
C ALA A 312 -25.35 -18.84 -29.86
N LEU A 313 -25.58 -20.15 -29.67
CA LEU A 313 -26.58 -20.93 -30.43
C LEU A 313 -27.87 -21.19 -29.64
N LEU A 314 -27.96 -20.70 -28.40
CA LEU A 314 -29.19 -20.75 -27.61
C LEU A 314 -30.16 -19.64 -28.06
N PRO A 315 -31.49 -19.88 -28.05
CA PRO A 315 -32.48 -18.85 -28.37
C PRO A 315 -32.34 -17.65 -27.42
N PRO A 316 -32.47 -16.40 -27.92
CA PRO A 316 -32.08 -15.17 -27.21
C PRO A 316 -32.97 -14.72 -26.02
N ASP A 317 -33.74 -15.61 -25.39
CA ASP A 317 -34.71 -15.24 -24.34
C ASP A 317 -34.56 -16.00 -23.01
N ASP A 318 -33.51 -16.80 -22.78
CA ASP A 318 -33.30 -17.49 -21.50
C ASP A 318 -31.84 -17.34 -21.02
N THR A 319 -31.47 -16.20 -20.42
CA THR A 319 -30.51 -16.29 -19.32
C THR A 319 -31.23 -17.02 -18.20
N PRO A 320 -30.78 -18.22 -17.79
CA PRO A 320 -31.45 -18.92 -16.70
C PRO A 320 -31.47 -18.03 -15.44
N GLU A 321 -32.60 -18.02 -14.71
CA GLU A 321 -32.75 -17.22 -13.49
C GLU A 321 -31.63 -17.48 -12.45
N ASP A 322 -30.92 -18.61 -12.57
CA ASP A 322 -29.82 -19.04 -11.68
C ASP A 322 -28.43 -19.07 -12.38
N ALA A 323 -28.22 -18.36 -13.49
CA ALA A 323 -26.93 -18.32 -14.16
C ALA A 323 -25.83 -17.68 -13.29
N VAL A 324 -24.61 -18.21 -13.38
CA VAL A 324 -23.45 -17.74 -12.61
C VAL A 324 -22.31 -17.31 -13.53
N VAL A 325 -21.60 -16.27 -13.11
CA VAL A 325 -20.33 -15.86 -13.70
C VAL A 325 -19.22 -16.43 -12.83
N VAL A 326 -18.35 -17.22 -13.44
CA VAL A 326 -17.14 -17.73 -12.81
C VAL A 326 -15.98 -16.83 -13.23
N PHE A 327 -15.35 -16.19 -12.25
CA PHE A 327 -14.08 -15.48 -12.44
C PHE A 327 -12.96 -16.45 -12.11
N GLU A 328 -12.03 -16.64 -13.04
CA GLU A 328 -10.83 -17.45 -12.82
C GLU A 328 -9.60 -16.58 -13.02
N GLY A 329 -8.65 -16.64 -12.09
CA GLY A 329 -7.43 -15.87 -12.25
C GLY A 329 -6.26 -16.50 -11.53
N THR A 330 -5.12 -15.88 -11.74
CA THR A 330 -3.85 -16.28 -11.13
C THR A 330 -3.28 -15.12 -10.35
N GLY A 331 -2.49 -15.44 -9.33
CA GLY A 331 -1.78 -14.47 -8.51
C GLY A 331 -2.66 -13.61 -7.59
N TRP A 332 -1.99 -12.74 -6.85
CA TRP A 332 -2.61 -11.77 -5.96
C TRP A 332 -1.83 -10.44 -5.99
N GLY A 333 -2.53 -9.39 -6.42
CA GLY A 333 -1.96 -8.06 -6.63
C GLY A 333 -1.95 -7.65 -8.10
N HIS A 334 -1.20 -6.60 -8.42
CA HIS A 334 -1.18 -6.03 -9.78
C HIS A 334 -0.34 -6.82 -10.78
N GLY A 335 0.58 -7.68 -10.33
CA GLY A 335 1.40 -8.50 -11.22
C GLY A 335 2.47 -7.73 -12.00
N VAL A 336 2.53 -6.39 -11.93
CA VAL A 336 3.61 -5.60 -12.55
C VAL A 336 4.88 -5.57 -11.70
N GLY A 337 6.04 -5.76 -12.35
CA GLY A 337 7.36 -5.75 -11.71
C GLY A 337 7.63 -7.04 -10.95
N MET A 338 8.23 -6.95 -9.76
CA MET A 338 8.65 -8.12 -9.00
C MET A 338 7.49 -8.86 -8.34
N SER A 339 7.37 -10.17 -8.60
CA SER A 339 6.54 -11.06 -7.80
C SER A 339 7.27 -11.43 -6.51
N GLN A 340 6.68 -11.20 -5.35
CA GLN A 340 7.29 -11.56 -4.06
C GLN A 340 7.45 -13.08 -3.93
N TRP A 341 6.40 -13.84 -4.25
CA TRP A 341 6.48 -15.31 -4.23
C TRP A 341 7.44 -15.85 -5.31
N GLY A 342 7.53 -15.19 -6.46
CA GLY A 342 8.49 -15.57 -7.49
C GLY A 342 9.94 -15.26 -7.11
N ALA A 343 10.21 -14.11 -6.47
CA ALA A 343 11.51 -13.80 -5.88
C ALA A 343 11.91 -14.83 -4.81
N LYS A 344 10.97 -15.22 -3.94
CA LYS A 344 11.20 -16.31 -2.98
C LYS A 344 11.56 -17.62 -3.68
N ALA A 345 10.81 -18.00 -4.73
CA ALA A 345 11.04 -19.24 -5.44
C ALA A 345 12.38 -19.26 -6.20
N MET A 346 12.81 -18.12 -6.75
CA MET A 346 14.14 -17.96 -7.31
C MET A 346 15.21 -18.07 -6.22
N ALA A 347 15.05 -17.41 -5.09
CA ALA A 347 15.99 -17.53 -3.98
C ALA A 347 16.09 -18.98 -3.44
N ASP A 348 14.98 -19.71 -3.35
CA ASP A 348 14.98 -21.14 -2.99
C ASP A 348 15.76 -22.01 -4.00
N GLN A 349 15.89 -21.55 -5.25
CA GLN A 349 16.67 -22.20 -6.32
C GLN A 349 18.14 -21.75 -6.34
N GLY A 350 18.54 -20.82 -5.47
CA GLY A 350 19.91 -20.34 -5.33
C GLY A 350 20.27 -19.15 -6.21
N PHE A 351 19.28 -18.44 -6.76
CA PHE A 351 19.50 -17.15 -7.43
C PHE A 351 19.78 -16.06 -6.40
N THR A 352 20.70 -15.17 -6.75
CA THR A 352 21.07 -13.98 -5.97
C THR A 352 20.04 -12.86 -6.10
N HIS A 353 20.03 -11.89 -5.19
CA HIS A 353 19.12 -10.75 -5.25
C HIS A 353 19.34 -9.90 -6.50
N GLU A 354 20.57 -9.78 -7.01
CA GLU A 354 20.86 -9.09 -8.26
C GLU A 354 20.22 -9.81 -9.44
N GLU A 355 20.32 -11.14 -9.51
CA GLU A 355 19.69 -11.96 -10.55
C GLU A 355 18.15 -11.89 -10.48
N ILE A 356 17.59 -11.88 -9.27
CA ILE A 356 16.15 -11.70 -9.03
C ILE A 356 15.68 -10.34 -9.54
N LEU A 357 16.36 -9.25 -9.14
CA LEU A 357 16.02 -7.90 -9.57
C LEU A 357 16.18 -7.74 -11.08
N ALA A 358 17.28 -8.23 -11.66
CA ALA A 358 17.51 -8.19 -13.10
C ALA A 358 16.43 -8.94 -13.88
N HIS A 359 15.96 -10.08 -13.38
CA HIS A 359 14.87 -10.83 -14.00
C HIS A 359 13.56 -10.03 -14.07
N TYR A 360 13.17 -9.41 -12.95
CA TYR A 360 11.89 -8.69 -12.86
C TYR A 360 11.92 -7.27 -13.41
N TYR A 361 13.10 -6.65 -13.50
CA TYR A 361 13.27 -5.26 -13.89
C TYR A 361 14.13 -5.09 -15.15
N GLY A 362 13.95 -5.98 -16.14
CA GLY A 362 14.50 -5.80 -17.49
C GLY A 362 16.02 -5.76 -17.59
N GLY A 363 16.71 -6.50 -16.72
CA GLY A 363 18.17 -6.60 -16.67
C GLY A 363 18.85 -5.50 -15.86
N LEU A 364 18.09 -4.68 -15.12
CA LEU A 364 18.67 -3.69 -14.21
C LEU A 364 19.35 -4.39 -13.03
N GLU A 365 20.61 -4.04 -12.81
CA GLU A 365 21.40 -4.48 -11.65
C GLU A 365 21.39 -3.38 -10.57
N PRO A 366 21.43 -3.73 -9.29
CA PRO A 366 21.56 -2.75 -8.22
C PRO A 366 22.91 -2.03 -8.25
N GLU A 367 22.87 -0.74 -7.97
CA GLU A 367 24.06 0.08 -7.76
C GLU A 367 23.90 0.95 -6.51
N THR A 368 25.01 1.19 -5.80
CA THR A 368 25.02 2.05 -4.61
C THR A 368 24.89 3.52 -5.01
N SER A 369 23.89 4.23 -4.49
CA SER A 369 23.70 5.67 -4.73
C SER A 369 23.06 6.38 -3.54
N ASP A 370 23.78 7.35 -2.99
CA ASP A 370 23.28 8.25 -1.94
C ASP A 370 22.57 9.49 -2.52
N GLU A 371 22.51 9.64 -3.85
CA GLU A 371 21.97 10.84 -4.51
C GLU A 371 20.45 10.96 -4.35
N PHE A 372 19.75 9.82 -4.34
CA PHE A 372 18.29 9.77 -4.50
C PHE A 372 17.53 9.37 -3.25
N VAL A 373 18.23 8.91 -2.21
CA VAL A 373 17.62 8.52 -0.94
C VAL A 373 17.93 9.55 0.14
N PRO A 374 16.94 10.01 0.91
CA PRO A 374 17.17 10.95 1.99
C PRO A 374 17.72 10.25 3.23
N ASP A 375 18.42 11.00 4.09
CA ASP A 375 18.82 10.51 5.42
C ASP A 375 17.58 10.19 6.29
N ASP A 376 16.57 11.07 6.23
CA ASP A 376 15.31 10.98 6.98
C ASP A 376 14.11 10.86 6.03
N VAL A 377 13.13 10.04 6.40
CA VAL A 377 11.88 9.82 5.68
C VAL A 377 10.70 10.31 6.52
N VAL A 378 9.85 11.16 5.95
CA VAL A 378 8.59 11.58 6.58
C VAL A 378 7.44 10.69 6.11
N VAL A 379 7.04 9.72 6.92
CA VAL A 379 5.98 8.76 6.61
C VAL A 379 4.63 9.26 7.10
N GLY A 380 3.64 9.39 6.19
CA GLY A 380 2.26 9.71 6.55
C GLY A 380 1.53 8.51 7.15
N LEU A 381 1.20 8.60 8.44
CA LEU A 381 0.53 7.54 9.21
C LEU A 381 -1.00 7.68 9.23
N GLY A 382 -1.50 8.92 9.24
CA GLY A 382 -2.93 9.21 9.27
C GLY A 382 -3.24 10.66 8.92
N TRP A 383 -4.39 10.93 8.33
CA TRP A 383 -4.83 12.29 7.99
C TRP A 383 -6.35 12.37 7.88
N GLY A 384 -6.89 13.56 8.14
CA GLY A 384 -8.32 13.85 7.96
C GLY A 384 -9.13 13.90 9.26
N GLY A 385 -8.56 13.43 10.38
CA GLY A 385 -9.18 13.51 11.70
C GLY A 385 -9.13 14.92 12.30
N LEU A 386 -10.03 15.18 13.24
CA LEU A 386 -9.95 16.35 14.14
C LEU A 386 -9.43 15.98 15.53
N GLU A 387 -9.30 14.69 15.80
CA GLU A 387 -8.85 14.14 17.05
C GLU A 387 -8.10 12.83 16.78
N GLU A 388 -6.95 12.66 17.41
CA GLU A 388 -6.09 11.48 17.27
C GLU A 388 -5.60 11.05 18.65
N THR A 389 -5.53 9.74 18.87
CA THR A 389 -5.08 9.15 20.15
C THR A 389 -3.83 8.31 19.95
N PHE A 390 -2.90 8.46 20.89
CA PHE A 390 -1.60 7.82 20.93
C PHE A 390 -1.39 7.16 22.28
N ALA A 391 -0.60 6.09 22.35
CA ALA A 391 -0.10 5.60 23.64
C ALA A 391 1.43 5.65 23.67
N ALA A 392 2.01 6.14 24.76
CA ALA A 392 3.45 6.05 24.99
C ALA A 392 3.75 4.82 25.85
N THR A 393 4.73 4.00 25.44
CA THR A 393 5.17 2.82 26.23
C THR A 393 6.01 3.21 27.44
N GLY A 394 6.67 4.37 27.38
CA GLY A 394 7.50 4.91 28.44
C GLY A 394 7.69 6.41 28.28
N VAL A 395 8.88 6.89 28.59
CA VAL A 395 9.18 8.33 28.60
C VAL A 395 9.34 8.87 27.18
N PHE A 396 8.81 10.07 26.93
CA PHE A 396 8.99 10.79 25.68
C PHE A 396 9.09 12.29 25.93
N GLU A 397 9.78 13.02 25.05
CA GLU A 397 9.73 14.47 25.02
C GLU A 397 8.58 14.96 24.15
N LEU A 398 7.84 15.94 24.66
CA LEU A 398 6.85 16.67 23.89
C LEU A 398 7.43 18.01 23.46
N TRP A 399 7.31 18.30 22.17
CA TRP A 399 7.70 19.57 21.57
C TRP A 399 6.46 20.21 20.94
N ALA A 400 6.30 21.51 21.11
CA ALA A 400 5.24 22.30 20.50
C ALA A 400 5.88 23.46 19.75
N ASN A 401 5.53 23.62 18.48
CA ASN A 401 6.11 24.61 17.59
C ASN A 401 7.67 24.67 17.59
N GLY A 402 8.34 23.52 17.72
CA GLY A 402 9.81 23.45 17.76
C GLY A 402 10.41 23.83 19.12
N VAL A 403 9.59 24.15 20.12
CA VAL A 403 10.01 24.43 21.50
C VAL A 403 9.73 23.22 22.38
N ARG A 404 10.75 22.76 23.12
CA ARG A 404 10.60 21.67 24.09
C ARG A 404 9.64 22.10 25.19
N VAL A 405 8.59 21.31 25.40
CA VAL A 405 7.62 21.54 26.47
C VAL A 405 8.11 20.86 27.73
N ASP A 406 8.13 19.52 27.74
CA ASP A 406 8.76 18.73 28.78
C ASP A 406 8.92 17.26 28.37
N ALA A 407 9.47 16.43 29.26
CA ALA A 407 9.36 14.98 29.20
C ALA A 407 8.12 14.50 29.98
N PHE A 408 7.43 13.52 29.41
CA PHE A 408 6.23 12.93 29.97
C PHE A 408 6.33 11.41 30.01
N GLY A 409 5.56 10.79 30.91
CA GLY A 409 5.55 9.35 31.11
C GLY A 409 4.56 8.60 30.21
N PRO A 410 4.49 7.27 30.37
CA PRO A 410 3.61 6.42 29.57
C PRO A 410 2.13 6.71 29.80
N GLY A 411 1.30 6.23 28.89
CA GLY A 411 -0.15 6.32 28.97
C GLY A 411 -0.79 6.75 27.64
N GLU A 412 -2.11 6.91 27.64
CA GLU A 412 -2.88 7.35 26.48
C GLU A 412 -2.98 8.88 26.42
N TRP A 413 -2.59 9.44 25.29
CA TRP A 413 -2.55 10.87 24.99
C TRP A 413 -3.48 11.16 23.81
N THR A 414 -4.24 12.24 23.89
CA THR A 414 -5.11 12.68 22.80
C THR A 414 -4.67 14.03 22.29
N MET A 415 -4.63 14.19 20.97
CA MET A 415 -4.44 15.47 20.32
C MET A 415 -5.73 15.85 19.60
N ARG A 416 -6.22 17.07 19.84
CA ARG A 416 -7.45 17.58 19.23
C ARG A 416 -7.18 18.89 18.51
N LEU A 417 -7.63 18.99 17.27
CA LEU A 417 -7.65 20.24 16.54
C LEU A 417 -8.79 21.12 17.03
N LEU A 418 -8.42 22.28 17.57
CA LEU A 418 -9.34 23.34 17.96
C LEU A 418 -9.22 24.52 17.00
N SER A 419 -10.15 25.47 17.10
CA SER A 419 -10.11 26.72 16.29
C SER A 419 -8.82 27.51 16.49
N ASN A 420 -8.18 27.38 17.65
CA ASN A 420 -6.95 28.07 18.04
C ASN A 420 -5.71 27.16 18.08
N GLY A 421 -5.69 26.03 17.37
CA GLY A 421 -4.53 25.15 17.24
C GLY A 421 -4.73 23.76 17.85
N ILE A 422 -3.63 23.03 18.03
CA ILE A 422 -3.64 21.67 18.57
C ILE A 422 -3.65 21.72 20.10
N ALA A 423 -4.64 21.08 20.70
CA ALA A 423 -4.68 20.80 22.13
C ALA A 423 -4.12 19.40 22.41
N VAL A 424 -3.16 19.30 23.31
CA VAL A 424 -2.68 18.03 23.87
C VAL A 424 -3.40 17.75 25.18
N ILE A 425 -4.03 16.59 25.26
CA ILE A 425 -4.82 16.11 26.39
C ILE A 425 -4.06 14.90 26.98
N PRO A 426 -3.50 15.04 28.19
CA PRO A 426 -2.72 13.96 28.78
C PRO A 426 -3.61 12.86 29.41
N PRO A 427 -3.02 11.71 29.79
CA PRO A 427 -3.71 10.66 30.53
C PRO A 427 -4.29 11.17 31.86
N ALA A 428 -5.30 10.47 32.37
CA ALA A 428 -5.88 10.79 33.67
C ALA A 428 -4.83 10.79 34.79
N GLY A 429 -4.83 11.84 35.62
CA GLY A 429 -3.88 12.00 36.73
C GLY A 429 -2.59 12.77 36.37
N VAL A 430 -2.33 13.00 35.07
CA VAL A 430 -1.26 13.91 34.62
C VAL A 430 -1.83 15.32 34.54
N SER A 431 -1.24 16.26 35.28
CA SER A 431 -1.62 17.67 35.25
C SER A 431 -0.40 18.52 34.98
N ASP A 432 -0.37 19.15 33.80
CA ASP A 432 0.62 20.15 33.43
C ASP A 432 -0.12 21.38 32.87
N PRO A 433 0.04 22.57 33.48
CA PRO A 433 -0.68 23.77 33.06
C PRO A 433 -0.28 24.27 31.65
N ARG A 434 0.78 23.71 31.06
CA ARG A 434 1.19 23.99 29.67
C ARG A 434 0.37 23.19 28.67
N LEU A 435 -0.14 22.02 29.07
CA LEU A 435 -1.01 21.17 28.25
C LEU A 435 -2.46 21.69 28.34
N GLY A 436 -3.14 21.87 27.20
CA GLY A 436 -4.52 22.39 27.16
C GLY A 436 -4.72 23.75 26.49
N ASN A 437 -3.77 24.17 25.66
CA ASN A 437 -3.92 25.26 24.68
C ASN A 437 -4.05 26.70 25.26
N ARG A 438 -3.57 26.95 26.49
CA ARG A 438 -3.63 28.31 27.09
C ARG A 438 -2.29 28.91 27.51
N ARG A 439 -1.23 28.12 27.68
CA ARG A 439 0.11 28.60 28.09
C ARG A 439 1.21 27.66 27.61
N TRP A 440 1.38 27.55 26.30
CA TRP A 440 2.60 26.92 25.78
C TRP A 440 3.82 27.77 26.15
N PRO A 441 4.99 27.16 26.43
CA PRO A 441 6.21 27.91 26.69
C PRO A 441 6.50 28.86 25.54
N ARG A 442 6.90 30.10 25.85
CA ARG A 442 7.40 31.09 24.89
C ARG A 442 8.89 30.91 24.65
#